data_AF-A0A5S4H979-F1
#
_entry.id   AF-A0A5S4H979-F1
#
_cell.length_a   1.000
_cell.length_b   1.000
_cell.length_c   1.000
_cell.angle_alpha   90.00
_cell.angle_beta   90.00
_cell.angle_gamma   90.00
#
_symmetry.space_group_name_H-M   'P 1'
#
loop_
_entity.id
_entity.type
_entity.pdbx_description
1 polymer ?
#
loop_
_entity_poly.entity_id
_entity_poly.type
_entity_poly.pdbx_seq_one_letter_code
_entity_poly.pdbx_strand_id
1 'polypeptide(L)'
;MPEGRAWTGAERDRWAELWSSPQATMWDDSFVPAVAMYVVHVSAVLRGEASAWMAQESRHLAEQLGLTPRGMLALGWVLQDPQPPAEVTPLRPA
;
A
#
# COMPACT_ATOMS: atom_id res chain seq x y z
N MET A 1 -12.02 -2.55 -9.31
CA MET A 1 -12.48 -1.40 -8.51
C MET A 1 -13.99 -1.49 -8.38
N PRO A 2 -14.57 -1.41 -7.17
CA PRO A 2 -16.01 -1.57 -6.98
C PRO A 2 -16.85 -0.51 -7.70
N GLU A 3 -18.01 -0.94 -8.19
CA GLU A 3 -19.03 -0.08 -8.78
C GLU A 3 -19.84 0.66 -7.69
N GLY A 4 -20.68 1.62 -8.08
CA GLY A 4 -21.60 2.32 -7.17
C GLY A 4 -21.14 3.69 -6.66
N ARG A 5 -19.94 4.16 -7.05
CA ARG A 5 -19.51 5.56 -6.82
C ARG A 5 -18.67 6.09 -7.98
N ALA A 6 -18.67 7.41 -8.14
CA ALA A 6 -17.67 8.07 -8.97
C ALA A 6 -16.31 8.05 -8.25
N TRP A 7 -15.29 7.65 -8.99
CA TRP A 7 -13.89 7.68 -8.56
C TRP A 7 -13.19 8.89 -9.20
N THR A 8 -12.33 9.56 -8.45
CA THR A 8 -11.45 10.61 -8.99
C THR A 8 -10.28 10.00 -9.77
N GLY A 9 -9.55 10.81 -10.54
CA GLY A 9 -8.32 10.36 -11.22
C GLY A 9 -7.30 9.80 -10.22
N ALA A 10 -7.00 10.58 -9.18
CA ALA A 10 -6.04 10.20 -8.15
C ALA A 10 -6.40 8.90 -7.40
N GLU A 11 -7.69 8.62 -7.21
CA GLU A 11 -8.10 7.36 -6.59
C GLU A 11 -7.97 6.17 -7.53
N ARG A 12 -8.22 6.35 -8.84
CA ARG A 12 -7.96 5.31 -9.85
C ARG A 12 -6.46 4.98 -9.93
N ASP A 13 -5.63 6.02 -9.91
CA ASP A 13 -4.17 5.86 -9.95
C ASP A 13 -3.68 5.10 -8.72
N ARG A 14 -4.13 5.50 -7.52
CA ARG A 14 -3.78 4.78 -6.28
C ARG A 14 -4.32 3.36 -6.24
N TRP A 15 -5.53 3.12 -6.74
CA TRP A 15 -6.07 1.77 -6.90
C TRP A 15 -5.13 0.92 -7.75
N ALA A 16 -4.75 1.41 -8.94
CA ALA A 16 -3.85 0.70 -9.84
C ALA A 16 -2.47 0.47 -9.20
N GLU A 17 -1.91 1.49 -8.54
CA GLU A 17 -0.64 1.40 -7.82
C GLU A 17 -0.66 0.28 -6.78
N LEU A 18 -1.68 0.25 -5.92
CA LEU A 18 -1.82 -0.77 -4.87
C LEU A 18 -1.88 -2.18 -5.45
N TRP A 19 -2.70 -2.42 -6.48
CA TRP A 19 -2.82 -3.74 -7.11
C TRP A 19 -1.61 -4.13 -7.96
N SER A 20 -0.76 -3.17 -8.34
CA SER A 20 0.53 -3.42 -9.00
C SER A 20 1.69 -3.64 -8.03
N SER A 21 1.47 -3.42 -6.73
CA SER A 21 2.52 -3.54 -5.71
C SER A 21 2.85 -5.01 -5.41
N PRO A 22 4.08 -5.31 -4.94
CA PRO A 22 4.41 -6.67 -4.49
C PRO A 22 3.46 -7.20 -3.42
N GLN A 23 2.96 -6.32 -2.54
CA GLN A 23 2.01 -6.66 -1.48
C GLN A 23 0.70 -7.24 -2.01
N ALA A 24 0.25 -6.81 -3.20
CA ALA A 24 -0.98 -7.32 -3.82
C ALA A 24 -0.93 -8.81 -4.15
N THR A 25 0.27 -9.41 -4.25
CA THR A 25 0.44 -10.87 -4.40
C THR A 25 -0.20 -11.65 -3.24
N MET A 26 -0.28 -11.04 -2.06
CA MET A 26 -0.89 -11.65 -0.88
C MET A 26 -2.40 -11.38 -0.75
N TRP A 27 -2.97 -10.61 -1.67
CA TRP A 27 -4.39 -10.27 -1.66
C TRP A 27 -5.14 -11.13 -2.68
N ASP A 28 -6.26 -11.67 -2.25
CA ASP A 28 -7.26 -12.25 -3.15
C ASP A 28 -8.48 -11.32 -3.29
N ASP A 29 -9.52 -11.79 -3.99
CA ASP A 29 -10.73 -11.00 -4.21
C ASP A 29 -11.44 -10.57 -2.91
N SER A 30 -11.20 -11.24 -1.78
CA SER A 30 -11.79 -10.87 -0.49
C SER A 30 -11.25 -9.53 0.04
N PHE A 31 -10.09 -9.07 -0.45
CA PHE A 31 -9.48 -7.80 -0.07
C PHE A 31 -10.02 -6.61 -0.86
N VAL A 32 -10.75 -6.83 -1.95
CA VAL A 32 -11.29 -5.78 -2.82
C VAL A 32 -12.06 -4.70 -2.05
N PRO A 33 -12.98 -5.02 -1.11
CA PRO A 33 -13.67 -4.02 -0.31
C PRO A 33 -12.72 -3.23 0.61
N ALA A 34 -11.78 -3.90 1.26
CA ALA A 34 -10.84 -3.25 2.19
C ALA A 34 -9.89 -2.29 1.46
N VAL A 35 -9.35 -2.70 0.31
CA VAL A 35 -8.52 -1.83 -0.55
C VAL A 35 -9.34 -0.64 -1.04
N ALA A 36 -10.58 -0.84 -1.47
CA ALA A 36 -11.45 0.25 -1.90
C ALA A 36 -11.67 1.28 -0.78
N MET A 37 -12.02 0.82 0.42
CA MET A 37 -12.23 1.67 1.59
C MET A 37 -10.96 2.44 1.96
N TYR A 38 -9.80 1.79 1.92
CA TYR A 38 -8.52 2.44 2.16
C TYR A 38 -8.27 3.58 1.17
N VAL A 39 -8.45 3.34 -0.13
CA VAL A 39 -8.29 4.38 -1.17
C VAL A 39 -9.23 5.56 -0.92
N VAL A 40 -10.51 5.30 -0.60
CA VAL A 40 -11.50 6.35 -0.31
C VAL A 40 -11.05 7.20 0.88
N HIS A 41 -10.68 6.55 1.98
CA HIS A 41 -10.37 7.23 3.24
C HIS A 41 -9.06 8.02 3.15
N VAL A 42 -8.00 7.44 2.59
CA VAL A 42 -6.73 8.16 2.38
C VAL A 42 -6.94 9.34 1.43
N SER A 43 -7.73 9.17 0.38
CA SER A 43 -8.03 10.28 -0.54
C SER A 43 -8.73 11.43 0.18
N ALA A 44 -9.73 11.14 1.03
CA ALA A 44 -10.38 12.17 1.84
C ALA A 44 -9.43 12.84 2.86
N VAL A 45 -8.51 12.07 3.47
CA VAL A 45 -7.50 12.61 4.39
C VAL A 45 -6.57 13.57 3.66
N LEU A 46 -6.08 13.19 2.49
CA LEU A 46 -5.16 14.01 1.70
C LEU A 46 -5.82 15.29 1.16
N ARG A 47 -7.13 15.27 0.92
CA ARG A 47 -7.91 16.48 0.56
C ARG A 47 -8.26 17.37 1.75
N GLY A 48 -7.99 16.95 2.99
CA GLY A 48 -8.40 17.68 4.19
C GLY A 48 -9.90 17.61 4.48
N GLU A 49 -10.60 16.63 3.91
CA GLU A 49 -12.06 16.46 4.01
C GLU A 49 -12.45 15.33 4.98
N ALA A 50 -11.48 14.56 5.48
CA ALA A 50 -11.74 13.41 6.35
C ALA A 50 -12.09 13.82 7.79
N SER A 51 -13.02 13.10 8.40
CA SER A 51 -13.21 13.12 9.86
C SER A 51 -12.03 12.43 10.56
N ALA A 52 -11.87 12.69 11.86
CA ALA A 52 -10.87 12.02 12.70
C ALA A 52 -11.04 10.48 12.68
N TRP A 53 -12.30 10.01 12.63
CA TRP A 53 -12.63 8.59 12.51
C TRP A 53 -12.15 8.01 11.18
N MET A 54 -12.39 8.68 10.04
CA MET A 54 -11.90 8.22 8.73
C MET A 54 -10.37 8.15 8.69
N ALA A 55 -9.69 9.14 9.30
CA ALA A 55 -8.24 9.13 9.40
C ALA A 55 -7.75 7.95 10.25
N GLN A 56 -8.42 7.64 11.36
CA GLN A 56 -8.11 6.46 12.18
C GLN A 56 -8.34 5.16 11.41
N GLU A 57 -9.48 5.02 10.74
CA GLU A 57 -9.82 3.83 9.99
C GLU A 57 -8.84 3.60 8.83
N SER A 58 -8.40 4.67 8.15
CA SER A 58 -7.36 4.57 7.12
C SER A 58 -6.05 3.97 7.64
N ARG A 59 -5.64 4.29 8.88
CA ARG A 59 -4.45 3.70 9.53
C ARG A 59 -4.68 2.24 9.89
N HIS A 60 -5.87 1.88 10.38
CA HIS A 60 -6.20 0.48 10.66
C HIS A 60 -6.24 -0.38 9.40
N LEU A 61 -6.81 0.14 8.31
CA LEU A 61 -6.81 -0.54 7.01
C LEU A 61 -5.39 -0.67 6.45
N ALA A 62 -4.55 0.38 6.55
CA ALA A 62 -3.15 0.28 6.11
C ALA A 62 -2.40 -0.89 6.77
N GLU A 63 -2.64 -1.09 8.07
CA GLU A 63 -2.04 -2.15 8.85
C GLU A 63 -2.57 -3.53 8.46
N GLN A 64 -3.90 -3.67 8.32
CA GLN A 64 -4.54 -4.93 7.91
C GLN A 64 -4.16 -5.35 6.49
N LEU A 65 -3.97 -4.38 5.60
CA LEU A 65 -3.57 -4.61 4.21
C LEU A 65 -2.06 -4.91 4.06
N GLY A 66 -1.27 -4.79 5.13
CA GLY A 66 0.19 -4.96 5.06
C GLY A 66 0.90 -3.81 4.36
N LEU A 67 0.34 -2.60 4.39
CA LEU A 67 0.92 -1.41 3.75
C LEU A 67 1.87 -0.64 4.67
N THR A 68 2.02 -1.07 5.92
CA THR A 68 2.98 -0.52 6.87
C THR A 68 3.97 -1.59 7.31
N PRO A 69 5.19 -1.24 7.76
CA PRO A 69 6.14 -2.23 8.27
C PRO A 69 5.56 -3.09 9.40
N ARG A 70 4.76 -2.48 10.29
CA ARG A 70 4.11 -3.19 11.39
C ARG A 70 3.04 -4.17 10.88
N GLY A 71 2.24 -3.78 9.90
CA GLY A 71 1.25 -4.63 9.26
C GLY A 71 1.91 -5.80 8.52
N MET A 72 2.97 -5.52 7.76
CA MET A 72 3.78 -6.54 7.09
C MET A 72 4.32 -7.58 8.08
N LEU A 73 4.93 -7.13 9.19
CA LEU A 73 5.41 -8.03 10.24
C LEU A 73 4.28 -8.88 10.85
N ALA A 74 3.12 -8.27 11.12
CA ALA A 74 1.95 -8.98 11.66
C ALA A 74 1.41 -10.05 10.71
N LEU A 75 1.52 -9.83 9.40
CA LEU A 75 1.17 -10.79 8.35
C LEU A 75 2.28 -11.83 8.08
N GLY A 76 3.37 -11.80 8.85
CA GLY A 76 4.46 -12.78 8.76
C GLY A 76 5.47 -12.49 7.64
N TRP A 77 5.51 -11.28 7.09
CA TRP A 77 6.53 -10.92 6.12
C TRP A 77 7.91 -10.89 6.78
N VAL A 78 8.87 -11.59 6.17
CA VAL A 78 10.27 -11.49 6.54
C VAL A 78 10.91 -10.44 5.63
N LEU A 79 11.25 -9.29 6.20
CA LEU A 79 12.06 -8.29 5.51
C LEU A 79 13.50 -8.82 5.49
N GLN A 80 14.07 -8.99 4.29
CA GLN A 80 15.49 -9.33 4.20
C GLN A 80 16.32 -8.19 4.78
N ASP A 81 17.38 -8.54 5.51
CA ASP A 81 18.37 -7.56 5.92
C ASP A 81 18.92 -6.83 4.68
N PRO A 82 19.27 -5.54 4.78
CA PRO A 82 19.88 -4.81 3.68
C PRO A 82 21.08 -5.59 3.18
N GLN A 83 21.04 -6.01 1.92
CA GLN A 83 22.21 -6.62 1.29
C GLN A 83 23.34 -5.57 1.33
N PRO A 84 24.54 -5.91 1.86
CA PRO A 84 25.67 -4.99 1.78
C PRO A 84 25.93 -4.62 0.31
N PRO A 85 26.39 -3.39 0.03
CA PRO A 85 26.64 -2.97 -1.34
C PRO A 85 27.54 -3.98 -2.04
N ALA A 86 27.16 -4.38 -3.25
CA ALA A 86 27.94 -5.32 -4.03
C ALA A 86 29.37 -4.76 -4.22
N GLU A 87 30.37 -5.62 -4.01
CA GLU A 87 31.76 -5.27 -4.24
C GLU A 87 31.97 -4.89 -5.71
N VAL A 88 32.32 -3.63 -5.96
CA VAL A 88 32.55 -3.13 -7.32
C VAL A 88 33.91 -3.66 -7.77
N THR A 89 33.90 -4.69 -8.63
CA THR A 89 35.12 -5.13 -9.32
C THR A 89 35.35 -4.21 -10.53
N PRO A 90 36.39 -3.36 -10.54
CA PRO A 90 36.66 -2.48 -11.67
C PRO A 90 37.00 -3.28 -12.93
N LEU A 91 36.33 -2.95 -14.04
CA LEU A 91 36.46 -3.65 -15.33
C LEU A 91 37.78 -3.36 -16.09
N ARG A 92 38.78 -2.74 -15.47
CA ARG A 92 40.18 -2.66 -15.94
C ARG A 92 41.10 -2.11 -14.85
N PRO A 93 42.38 -2.55 -14.75
CA PRO A 93 43.35 -1.93 -13.84
C PRO A 93 43.82 -0.58 -14.40
N ALA A 94 44.14 0.33 -13.48
CA ALA A 94 44.74 1.65 -13.74
C ALA A 94 46.19 1.55 -14.23
#